data_AF-A0A858ATI0-F1
#
_entry.id   AF-A0A858ATI0-F1
#
_cell.length_a   1.000
_cell.length_b   1.000
_cell.length_c   1.000
_cell.angle_alpha   90.00
_cell.angle_beta   90.00
_cell.angle_gamma   90.00
#
_symmetry.space_group_name_H-M   'P 1'
#
loop_
_entity.id
_entity.type
_entity.pdbx_description
1 polymer ?
#
loop_
_entity_poly.entity_id
_entity_poly.type
_entity_poly.pdbx_seq_one_letter_code
_entity_poly.pdbx_strand_id
1 'polypeptide(L)'
;MKKLLTLLSAVSLTATSSASVVACGEPNDNGGGEKPPKDDLYKLNEVFVDKTIEKIEVTRSIGDKTWTVPLYRGIVNLILENNYNNNDSKIKKVLSSENNMSNILMALSDLYSTTVHNENFDSLKQISLEDQPGTYETNEYVFKMDLIHSDIIEANKGKPWEKYAKEVTEKMEAGTVEILIKKIVIKVI
;
A
#
# COMPACT_ATOMS: atom_id res chain seq x y z
N MET A 1 52.60 -28.08 -29.85
CA MET A 1 52.47 -26.67 -29.43
C MET A 1 52.19 -26.61 -27.94
N LYS A 2 53.02 -25.85 -27.22
CA LYS A 2 52.82 -25.11 -25.94
C LYS A 2 51.95 -25.77 -24.83
N LYS A 3 52.61 -26.23 -23.75
CA LYS A 3 52.73 -25.62 -22.39
C LYS A 3 51.55 -26.02 -21.47
N LEU A 4 51.77 -26.98 -20.57
CA LEU A 4 52.20 -26.84 -19.16
C LEU A 4 51.07 -26.42 -18.20
N LEU A 5 50.80 -27.32 -17.25
CA LEU A 5 50.35 -27.19 -15.83
C LEU A 5 49.83 -25.82 -15.37
N THR A 6 48.86 -25.73 -14.45
CA THR A 6 49.09 -26.00 -13.01
C THR A 6 47.76 -26.07 -12.25
N LEU A 7 47.68 -26.99 -11.29
CA LEU A 7 46.70 -27.02 -10.18
C LEU A 7 46.66 -25.69 -9.43
N LEU A 8 45.50 -25.28 -8.94
CA LEU A 8 45.41 -24.65 -7.61
C LEU A 8 43.99 -24.76 -7.05
N SER A 9 43.91 -25.51 -5.95
CA SER A 9 42.88 -25.47 -4.92
C SER A 9 42.52 -24.04 -4.53
N ALA A 10 41.24 -23.69 -4.57
CA ALA A 10 40.71 -22.54 -3.84
C ALA A 10 39.58 -23.02 -2.92
N VAL A 11 39.96 -23.13 -1.66
CA VAL A 11 39.12 -23.40 -0.49
C VAL A 11 38.08 -22.28 -0.37
N SER A 12 36.87 -22.67 0.01
CA SER A 12 35.73 -21.85 0.36
C SER A 12 36.08 -20.62 1.21
N LEU A 13 35.84 -19.41 0.68
CA LEU A 13 35.70 -18.20 1.49
C LEU A 13 34.23 -18.05 1.90
N THR A 14 33.87 -18.60 3.05
CA THR A 14 32.78 -18.06 3.86
C THR A 14 33.30 -16.80 4.54
N ALA A 15 33.04 -15.64 3.96
CA ALA A 15 33.25 -14.37 4.63
C ALA A 15 32.09 -14.12 5.61
N THR A 16 32.25 -14.56 6.86
CA THR A 16 31.51 -14.00 7.98
C THR A 16 32.12 -12.63 8.31
N SER A 17 31.58 -11.56 7.73
CA SER A 17 31.91 -10.21 8.18
C SER A 17 31.12 -9.91 9.46
N SER A 18 31.66 -10.37 10.59
CA SER A 18 31.35 -9.75 11.89
C SER A 18 32.13 -8.45 11.97
N ALA A 19 31.52 -7.35 11.55
CA ALA A 19 32.05 -6.03 11.82
C ALA A 19 31.66 -5.65 13.25
N SER A 20 32.49 -6.05 14.22
CA SER A 20 32.55 -5.39 15.52
C SER A 20 33.19 -4.02 15.30
N VAL A 21 32.37 -2.96 15.26
CA VAL A 21 32.87 -1.59 15.23
C VAL A 21 33.35 -1.26 16.64
N VAL A 22 34.66 -1.35 16.85
CA VAL A 22 35.34 -0.73 17.98
C VAL A 22 35.41 0.76 17.69
N ALA A 23 34.50 1.54 18.26
CA ALA A 23 34.65 2.98 18.32
C ALA A 23 35.55 3.32 19.52
N CYS A 24 36.85 3.45 19.26
CA CYS A 24 37.69 4.34 20.06
C CYS A 24 37.25 5.77 19.72
N GLY A 25 36.40 6.37 20.56
CA GLY A 25 36.00 7.76 20.46
C GLY A 25 36.42 8.52 21.71
N GLU A 26 37.23 9.56 21.52
CA GLU A 26 37.58 10.55 22.54
C GLU A 26 36.32 11.27 23.08
N PRO A 27 36.38 11.93 24.26
CA PRO A 27 35.19 12.34 25.01
C PRO A 27 34.34 13.48 24.41
N ASN A 28 34.59 13.92 23.17
CA ASN A 28 34.00 15.15 22.62
C ASN A 28 33.56 15.07 21.14
N ASP A 29 33.43 13.88 20.56
CA ASP A 29 32.86 13.77 19.21
C ASP A 29 31.33 13.62 19.28
N ASN A 30 30.63 14.58 18.67
CA ASN A 30 29.17 14.55 18.51
C ASN A 30 28.82 13.40 17.58
N GLY A 31 28.68 12.21 18.17
CA GLY A 31 28.50 10.93 17.51
C GLY A 31 27.43 10.95 16.42
N GLY A 32 27.86 11.31 15.21
CA GLY A 32 27.18 11.06 13.95
C GLY A 32 27.31 9.58 13.60
N GLY A 33 26.93 8.70 14.52
CA GLY A 33 26.65 7.32 14.16
C GLY A 33 25.57 7.36 13.09
N GLU A 34 25.82 6.74 11.95
CA GLU A 34 24.77 6.42 11.00
C GLU A 34 23.61 5.84 11.81
N LYS A 35 22.45 6.49 11.74
CA LYS A 35 21.23 5.93 12.29
C LYS A 35 21.16 4.49 11.76
N PRO A 36 20.96 3.48 12.63
CA PRO A 36 20.75 2.12 12.14
C PRO A 36 19.63 2.15 11.07
N PRO A 37 19.67 1.26 10.07
CA PRO A 37 18.59 1.15 9.11
C PRO A 37 17.24 1.19 9.84
N LYS A 38 16.25 1.93 9.33
CA LYS A 38 14.90 1.88 9.90
C LYS A 38 14.39 0.44 9.67
N ASP A 39 14.55 -0.42 10.67
CA ASP A 39 14.19 -1.85 10.66
C ASP A 39 12.66 -2.11 10.59
N ASP A 40 11.86 -1.09 10.25
CA ASP A 40 10.40 -1.09 10.33
C ASP A 40 9.73 -0.98 8.94
N LEU A 41 10.35 -1.52 7.88
CA LEU A 41 9.67 -1.66 6.59
C LEU A 41 8.80 -2.93 6.61
N TYR A 42 7.49 -2.76 6.72
CA TYR A 42 6.50 -3.83 6.75
C TYR A 42 6.01 -4.18 5.34
N LYS A 43 5.87 -5.47 5.07
CA LYS A 43 5.37 -5.97 3.79
C LYS A 43 3.86 -5.78 3.69
N LEU A 44 3.33 -5.65 2.46
CA LEU A 44 1.90 -5.47 2.22
C LEU A 44 1.07 -6.63 2.75
N ASN A 45 1.59 -7.87 2.72
CA ASN A 45 0.91 -9.03 3.27
C ASN A 45 1.00 -9.12 4.81
N GLU A 46 1.88 -8.35 5.45
CA GLU A 46 1.93 -8.20 6.91
C GLU A 46 1.02 -7.06 7.37
N VAL A 47 0.85 -6.03 6.54
CA VAL A 47 -0.02 -4.87 6.82
C VAL A 47 -1.48 -5.20 6.53
N PHE A 48 -1.76 -5.76 5.35
CA PHE A 48 -3.09 -6.17 4.94
C PHE A 48 -3.20 -7.70 5.03
N VAL A 49 -3.52 -8.22 6.21
CA VAL A 49 -3.68 -9.66 6.46
C VAL A 49 -5.08 -10.14 6.15
N ASP A 50 -6.09 -9.31 6.40
CA ASP A 50 -7.48 -9.57 6.01
C ASP A 50 -7.79 -8.77 4.75
N LYS A 51 -8.01 -9.47 3.63
CA LYS A 51 -8.24 -8.87 2.31
C LYS A 51 -9.62 -9.17 1.75
N THR A 52 -10.57 -9.50 2.61
CA THR A 52 -11.93 -9.87 2.19
C THR A 52 -12.95 -8.83 2.64
N ILE A 53 -13.75 -8.34 1.71
CA ILE A 53 -14.90 -7.48 1.99
C ILE A 53 -16.17 -8.29 1.68
N GLU A 54 -16.99 -8.52 2.71
CA GLU A 54 -18.25 -9.27 2.55
C GLU A 54 -19.23 -8.56 1.62
N LYS A 55 -19.38 -7.25 1.80
CA LYS A 55 -20.30 -6.45 1.02
C LYS A 55 -19.90 -4.98 1.02
N ILE A 56 -20.05 -4.33 -0.13
CA ILE A 56 -19.95 -2.88 -0.26
C ILE A 56 -21.13 -2.34 -1.07
N GLU A 57 -21.69 -1.22 -0.64
CA GLU A 57 -22.79 -0.54 -1.34
C GLU A 57 -22.37 0.87 -1.75
N VAL A 58 -22.78 1.28 -2.96
CA VAL A 58 -22.67 2.66 -3.43
C VAL A 58 -23.94 3.06 -4.17
N THR A 59 -24.33 4.32 -4.05
CA THR A 59 -25.44 4.90 -4.82
C THR A 59 -24.87 5.85 -5.85
N ARG A 60 -25.38 5.80 -7.08
CA ARG A 60 -25.04 6.74 -8.16
C ARG A 60 -26.31 7.26 -8.83
N SER A 61 -26.23 8.45 -9.42
CA SER A 61 -27.28 8.95 -10.31
C SER A 61 -27.08 8.47 -11.74
N ILE A 62 -28.15 8.42 -12.54
CA ILE A 62 -28.03 8.19 -13.98
C ILE A 62 -27.06 9.20 -14.61
N GLY A 63 -26.13 8.72 -15.43
CA GLY A 63 -25.13 9.53 -16.09
C GLY A 63 -23.96 9.98 -15.20
N ASP A 64 -23.99 9.71 -13.90
CA ASP A 64 -22.84 9.93 -13.02
C ASP A 64 -21.72 8.94 -13.36
N LYS A 65 -20.56 9.49 -13.73
CA LYS A 65 -19.33 8.74 -14.04
C LYS A 65 -18.31 8.78 -12.89
N THR A 66 -18.61 9.52 -11.83
CA THR A 66 -17.72 9.75 -10.68
C THR A 66 -17.98 8.78 -9.52
N TRP A 67 -19.02 7.95 -9.61
CA TRP A 67 -19.41 6.95 -8.62
C TRP A 67 -18.30 5.95 -8.22
N THR A 68 -17.26 5.79 -9.05
CA THR A 68 -16.09 4.96 -8.70
C THR A 68 -15.26 5.57 -7.57
N VAL A 69 -15.28 6.89 -7.37
CA VAL A 69 -14.62 7.58 -6.26
C VAL A 69 -15.21 7.14 -4.90
N PRO A 70 -16.53 7.28 -4.64
CA PRO A 70 -17.10 6.80 -3.39
C PRO A 70 -16.99 5.27 -3.25
N LEU A 71 -17.04 4.50 -4.34
CA LEU A 71 -16.79 3.05 -4.25
C LEU A 71 -15.36 2.75 -3.77
N TYR A 72 -14.33 3.34 -4.39
CA TYR A 72 -12.94 3.16 -3.98
C TYR A 72 -12.72 3.54 -2.52
N ARG A 73 -13.26 4.69 -2.09
CA ARG A 73 -13.15 5.15 -0.70
C ARG A 73 -13.83 4.19 0.28
N GLY A 74 -14.97 3.60 -0.11
CA GLY A 74 -15.63 2.56 0.68
C GLY A 74 -14.79 1.29 0.79
N ILE A 75 -14.13 0.86 -0.30
CA ILE A 75 -13.20 -0.28 -0.29
C ILE A 75 -12.05 -0.01 0.69
N VAL A 76 -11.44 1.17 0.60
CA VAL A 76 -10.36 1.62 1.50
C VAL A 76 -10.82 1.61 2.95
N ASN A 77 -12.01 2.13 3.27
CA ASN A 77 -12.50 2.11 4.64
C ASN A 77 -12.64 0.68 5.20
N LEU A 78 -13.30 -0.20 4.46
CA LEU A 78 -13.57 -1.56 4.93
C LEU A 78 -12.29 -2.39 5.05
N ILE A 79 -11.36 -2.25 4.10
CA ILE A 79 -10.08 -2.95 4.19
C ILE A 79 -9.24 -2.44 5.38
N LEU A 80 -9.29 -1.15 5.67
CA LEU A 80 -8.61 -0.59 6.83
C LEU A 80 -9.26 -1.06 8.13
N GLU A 81 -10.58 -0.97 8.25
CA GLU A 81 -11.32 -1.44 9.42
C GLU A 81 -10.99 -2.90 9.75
N ASN A 82 -11.02 -3.80 8.75
CA ASN A 82 -10.68 -5.21 8.92
C ASN A 82 -9.26 -5.38 9.48
N ASN A 83 -8.29 -4.63 8.96
CA ASN A 83 -6.89 -4.79 9.36
C ASN A 83 -6.54 -4.06 10.67
N TYR A 84 -7.15 -2.91 10.96
CA TYR A 84 -6.98 -2.24 12.25
C TYR A 84 -7.61 -3.04 13.39
N ASN A 85 -8.67 -3.80 13.13
CA ASN A 85 -9.29 -4.69 14.12
C ASN A 85 -8.60 -6.06 14.22
N ASN A 86 -7.67 -6.38 13.31
CA ASN A 86 -6.94 -7.64 13.30
C ASN A 86 -5.59 -7.53 14.04
N ASN A 87 -5.38 -8.36 15.06
CA ASN A 87 -4.15 -8.35 15.87
C ASN A 87 -2.90 -8.87 15.14
N ASP A 88 -3.08 -9.66 14.08
CA ASP A 88 -1.98 -10.18 13.27
C ASP A 88 -1.47 -9.13 12.29
N SER A 89 -2.30 -8.12 11.97
CA SER A 89 -1.95 -7.01 11.10
C SER A 89 -0.87 -6.12 11.72
N LYS A 90 0.09 -5.69 10.89
CA LYS A 90 1.08 -4.65 11.22
C LYS A 90 0.61 -3.24 10.90
N ILE A 91 -0.65 -3.03 10.51
CA ILE A 91 -1.14 -1.71 10.08
C ILE A 91 -0.97 -0.63 11.15
N LYS A 92 -1.19 -0.97 12.44
CA LYS A 92 -0.95 -0.06 13.57
C LYS A 92 0.52 0.25 13.82
N LYS A 93 1.45 -0.59 13.32
CA LYS A 93 2.90 -0.36 13.37
C LYS A 93 3.35 0.60 12.25
N VAL A 94 2.71 0.51 11.08
CA VAL A 94 2.89 1.48 10.00
C VAL A 94 2.37 2.84 10.44
N LEU A 95 1.09 2.92 10.82
CA LEU A 95 0.48 4.15 11.30
C LEU A 95 -0.60 3.83 12.35
N SER A 96 -0.46 4.36 13.56
CA SER A 96 -1.38 4.03 14.66
C SER A 96 -2.78 4.59 14.48
N SER A 97 -2.92 5.71 13.74
CA SER A 97 -4.20 6.38 13.53
C SER A 97 -4.87 5.90 12.24
N GLU A 98 -5.95 5.14 12.41
CA GLU A 98 -6.81 4.69 11.31
C GLU A 98 -7.37 5.86 10.49
N ASN A 99 -7.85 6.91 11.15
CA ASN A 99 -8.36 8.10 10.47
C ASN A 99 -7.30 8.74 9.55
N ASN A 100 -6.04 8.82 9.98
CA ASN A 100 -4.98 9.36 9.13
C ASN A 100 -4.66 8.40 7.98
N MET A 101 -4.60 7.08 8.22
CA MET A 101 -4.40 6.09 7.15
C MET A 101 -5.52 6.15 6.11
N SER A 102 -6.77 6.24 6.56
CA SER A 102 -7.95 6.39 5.72
C SER A 102 -7.87 7.66 4.88
N ASN A 103 -7.59 8.82 5.50
CA ASN A 103 -7.41 10.07 4.76
C ASN A 103 -6.29 9.98 3.70
N ILE A 104 -5.18 9.32 4.02
CA ILE A 104 -4.03 9.15 3.12
C ILE A 104 -4.42 8.32 1.89
N LEU A 105 -5.00 7.15 2.11
CA LEU A 105 -5.34 6.20 1.04
C LEU A 105 -6.57 6.66 0.25
N MET A 106 -7.54 7.33 0.88
CA MET A 106 -8.68 7.91 0.19
C MET A 106 -8.27 9.04 -0.76
N ALA A 107 -7.23 9.81 -0.45
CA ALA A 107 -6.76 10.87 -1.34
C ALA A 107 -6.33 10.33 -2.72
N LEU A 108 -5.94 9.04 -2.81
CA LEU A 108 -5.63 8.38 -4.07
C LEU A 108 -6.83 8.34 -5.02
N SER A 109 -8.07 8.23 -4.52
CA SER A 109 -9.25 8.26 -5.39
C SER A 109 -9.37 9.57 -6.16
N ASP A 110 -8.98 10.68 -5.54
CA ASP A 110 -9.07 12.01 -6.14
C ASP A 110 -7.96 12.20 -7.16
N LEU A 111 -6.75 11.74 -6.83
CA LEU A 111 -5.62 11.72 -7.76
C LEU A 111 -5.95 10.88 -9.01
N TYR A 112 -6.48 9.67 -8.81
CA TYR A 112 -6.77 8.71 -9.89
C TYR A 112 -8.00 9.06 -10.73
N SER A 113 -8.96 9.79 -10.16
CA SER A 113 -10.13 10.24 -10.92
C SER A 113 -9.88 11.48 -11.77
N THR A 114 -8.81 12.24 -11.50
CA THR A 114 -8.62 13.58 -12.11
C THR A 114 -7.32 13.78 -12.87
N THR A 115 -6.21 13.23 -12.36
CA THR A 115 -4.87 13.69 -12.76
C THR A 115 -4.00 12.54 -13.27
N VAL A 116 -4.01 11.41 -12.58
CA VAL A 116 -3.21 10.24 -12.91
C VAL A 116 -4.14 9.12 -13.36
N HIS A 117 -3.89 8.55 -14.54
CA HIS A 117 -4.58 7.31 -14.91
C HIS A 117 -4.01 6.15 -14.12
N ASN A 118 -4.88 5.43 -13.42
CA ASN A 118 -4.52 4.19 -12.74
C ASN A 118 -5.46 3.08 -13.24
N GLU A 119 -4.89 2.07 -13.90
CA GLU A 119 -5.66 1.00 -14.55
C GLU A 119 -6.54 0.24 -13.55
N ASN A 120 -6.05 0.05 -12.32
CA ASN A 120 -6.79 -0.68 -11.30
C ASN A 120 -7.97 0.15 -10.76
N PHE A 121 -7.82 1.47 -10.58
CA PHE A 121 -8.95 2.37 -10.29
C PHE A 121 -9.94 2.39 -11.46
N ASP A 122 -9.45 2.48 -12.70
CA ASP A 122 -10.28 2.50 -13.90
C ASP A 122 -11.03 1.19 -14.11
N SER A 123 -10.53 0.06 -13.60
CA SER A 123 -11.23 -1.22 -13.63
C SER A 123 -12.58 -1.19 -12.89
N LEU A 124 -12.78 -0.28 -11.93
CA LEU A 124 -14.08 -0.07 -11.28
C LEU A 124 -15.15 0.40 -12.28
N LYS A 125 -14.75 1.11 -13.34
CA LYS A 125 -15.66 1.57 -14.41
C LYS A 125 -16.14 0.42 -15.30
N GLN A 126 -15.47 -0.72 -15.26
CA GLN A 126 -15.84 -1.92 -16.03
C GLN A 126 -16.95 -2.73 -15.36
N ILE A 127 -17.32 -2.41 -14.11
CA ILE A 127 -18.47 -3.02 -13.46
C ILE A 127 -19.71 -2.67 -14.30
N SER A 128 -20.37 -3.72 -14.82
CA SER A 128 -21.48 -3.57 -15.75
C SER A 128 -22.68 -2.92 -15.06
N LEU A 129 -23.12 -1.81 -15.62
CA LEU A 129 -24.27 -1.04 -15.14
C LEU A 129 -25.17 -0.73 -16.33
N GLU A 130 -26.47 -0.74 -16.10
CA GLU A 130 -27.43 -0.20 -17.06
C GLU A 130 -27.71 1.27 -16.70
N ASP A 131 -28.03 2.08 -17.71
CA ASP A 131 -28.40 3.50 -17.54
C ASP A 131 -29.90 3.64 -17.24
N GLN A 132 -30.36 2.88 -16.26
CA GLN A 132 -31.72 2.91 -15.75
C GLN A 132 -31.75 2.68 -14.24
N PRO A 133 -32.76 3.24 -13.53
CA PRO A 133 -32.87 3.05 -12.08
C PRO A 133 -32.95 1.57 -11.72
N GLY A 134 -32.22 1.16 -10.68
CA GLY A 134 -32.15 -0.24 -10.33
C GLY A 134 -31.09 -0.54 -9.28
N THR A 135 -31.05 -1.80 -8.87
CA THR A 135 -29.98 -2.35 -8.02
C THR A 135 -29.20 -3.36 -8.84
N TYR A 136 -27.91 -3.08 -9.04
CA TYR A 136 -27.00 -3.93 -9.79
C TYR A 136 -26.03 -4.59 -8.82
N GLU A 137 -25.83 -5.89 -8.98
CA GLU A 137 -24.98 -6.68 -8.10
C GLU A 137 -23.84 -7.32 -8.89
N THR A 138 -22.62 -7.24 -8.34
CA THR A 138 -21.46 -7.98 -8.84
C THR A 138 -20.91 -8.83 -7.70
N ASN A 139 -20.69 -10.11 -7.94
CA ASN A 139 -20.20 -11.04 -6.93
C ASN A 139 -18.75 -11.45 -7.22
N GLU A 140 -18.00 -11.79 -6.16
CA GLU A 140 -16.62 -12.30 -6.25
C GLU A 140 -15.70 -11.40 -7.09
N TYR A 141 -15.77 -10.09 -6.87
CA TYR A 141 -14.95 -9.12 -7.59
C TYR A 141 -13.58 -8.96 -6.92
N VAL A 142 -12.50 -9.10 -7.68
CA VAL A 142 -11.14 -8.87 -7.17
C VAL A 142 -10.71 -7.45 -7.53
N PHE A 143 -10.65 -6.58 -6.53
CA PHE A 143 -10.10 -5.24 -6.68
C PHE A 143 -8.60 -5.24 -6.39
N LYS A 144 -7.82 -4.53 -7.21
CA LYS A 144 -6.38 -4.35 -6.99
C LYS A 144 -6.13 -2.94 -6.49
N MET A 145 -5.61 -2.79 -5.29
CA MET A 145 -5.28 -1.49 -4.73
C MET A 145 -3.78 -1.25 -4.85
N ASP A 146 -3.39 -0.30 -5.68
CA ASP A 146 -1.99 0.11 -5.81
C ASP A 146 -1.59 1.06 -4.69
N LEU A 147 -0.47 0.74 -4.05
CA LEU A 147 0.18 1.52 -3.02
C LEU A 147 1.52 2.00 -3.57
N ILE A 148 1.45 2.96 -4.49
CA ILE A 148 2.61 3.57 -5.12
C ILE A 148 3.04 4.76 -4.26
N HIS A 149 4.28 4.74 -3.76
CA HIS A 149 4.77 5.78 -2.83
C HIS A 149 4.70 7.18 -3.42
N SER A 150 5.06 7.38 -4.70
CA SER A 150 4.97 8.69 -5.35
C SER A 150 3.54 9.23 -5.37
N ASP A 151 2.57 8.36 -5.65
CA ASP A 151 1.16 8.72 -5.73
C ASP A 151 0.61 9.06 -4.34
N ILE A 152 1.00 8.27 -3.32
CA ILE A 152 0.67 8.55 -1.92
C ILE A 152 1.18 9.93 -1.51
N ILE A 153 2.42 10.29 -1.86
CA ILE A 153 2.97 11.61 -1.52
C ILE A 153 2.24 12.71 -2.29
N GLU A 154 2.03 12.56 -3.60
CA GLU A 154 1.41 13.60 -4.42
C GLU A 154 -0.05 13.84 -4.05
N ALA A 155 -0.85 12.78 -3.86
CA ALA A 155 -2.26 12.88 -3.45
C ALA A 155 -2.44 13.62 -2.11
N ASN A 156 -1.44 13.55 -1.24
CA ASN A 156 -1.50 14.08 0.13
C ASN A 156 -0.74 15.39 0.32
N LYS A 157 -0.14 15.95 -0.74
CA LYS A 157 0.63 17.19 -0.71
C LYS A 157 -0.23 18.38 -0.29
N GLY A 158 0.26 19.16 0.68
CA GLY A 158 -0.44 20.33 1.22
C GLY A 158 -1.68 20.00 2.08
N LYS A 159 -1.94 18.73 2.38
CA LYS A 159 -3.03 18.31 3.28
C LYS A 159 -2.54 18.31 4.74
N PRO A 160 -3.44 18.48 5.74
CA PRO A 160 -3.08 18.45 7.15
C PRO A 160 -2.35 17.16 7.61
N TRP A 161 -2.54 16.06 6.87
CA TRP A 161 -1.96 14.75 7.15
C TRP A 161 -0.75 14.39 6.27
N GLU A 162 -0.19 15.32 5.48
CA GLU A 162 0.96 15.06 4.60
C GLU A 162 2.14 14.39 5.33
N LYS A 163 2.44 14.81 6.57
CA LYS A 163 3.51 14.21 7.37
C LYS A 163 3.31 12.72 7.64
N TYR A 164 2.06 12.27 7.76
CA TYR A 164 1.71 10.86 7.99
C TYR A 164 1.79 10.06 6.69
N ALA A 165 1.53 10.69 5.53
CA ALA A 165 1.78 10.04 4.24
C ALA A 165 3.26 9.67 4.08
N LYS A 166 4.18 10.55 4.50
CA LYS A 166 5.62 10.25 4.54
C LYS A 166 5.94 9.09 5.46
N GLU A 167 5.38 9.08 6.68
CA GLU A 167 5.53 7.98 7.62
C GLU A 167 5.07 6.63 7.03
N VAL A 168 3.92 6.61 6.34
CA VAL A 168 3.42 5.41 5.65
C VAL A 168 4.42 4.94 4.59
N THR A 169 4.90 5.83 3.72
CA THR A 169 5.88 5.46 2.66
C THR A 169 7.24 5.03 3.19
N GLU A 170 7.62 5.44 4.41
CA GLU A 170 8.86 5.02 5.05
C GLU A 170 8.75 3.65 5.72
N LYS A 171 7.54 3.22 6.10
CA LYS A 171 7.29 2.02 6.92
C LYS A 171 6.54 0.92 6.19
N MET A 172 6.00 1.16 5.01
CA MET A 172 5.23 0.17 4.26
C MET A 172 5.81 0.04 2.86
N GLU A 173 6.03 -1.19 2.40
CA GLU A 173 6.49 -1.42 1.04
C GLU A 173 5.49 -0.90 -0.01
N ALA A 174 5.99 -0.50 -1.16
CA ALA A 174 5.14 -0.20 -2.32
C ALA A 174 4.71 -1.50 -3.00
N GLY A 175 3.54 -1.50 -3.63
CA GLY A 175 3.06 -2.66 -4.39
C GLY A 175 1.55 -2.67 -4.56
N THR A 176 0.99 -3.84 -4.85
CA THR A 176 -0.45 -4.01 -5.09
C THR A 176 -1.04 -4.97 -4.05
N VAL A 177 -2.17 -4.56 -3.46
CA VAL A 177 -2.99 -5.40 -2.58
C VAL A 177 -4.18 -5.91 -3.36
N GLU A 178 -4.30 -7.22 -3.52
CA GLU A 178 -5.50 -7.85 -4.09
C GLU A 178 -6.56 -8.04 -3.00
N ILE A 179 -7.74 -7.47 -3.21
CA ILE A 179 -8.86 -7.44 -2.27
C ILE A 179 -10.03 -8.19 -2.90
N LEU A 180 -10.50 -9.24 -2.23
CA LEU A 180 -11.69 -9.98 -2.65
C LEU A 180 -12.93 -9.29 -2.09
N ILE A 181 -13.83 -8.85 -2.96
CA ILE A 181 -15.11 -8.27 -2.62
C ILE A 181 -16.19 -9.27 -3.00
N LYS A 182 -16.77 -9.95 -1.99
CA LYS A 182 -17.78 -11.00 -2.23
C LYS A 182 -19.03 -10.44 -2.89
N LYS A 183 -19.45 -9.22 -2.53
CA LYS A 183 -20.62 -8.57 -3.12
C LYS A 183 -20.47 -7.05 -3.23
N ILE A 184 -20.59 -6.53 -4.43
CA ILE A 184 -20.75 -5.10 -4.72
C ILE A 184 -22.21 -4.85 -5.07
N VAL A 185 -22.83 -3.86 -4.44
CA VAL A 185 -24.20 -3.41 -4.74
C VAL A 185 -24.16 -1.95 -5.19
N ILE A 186 -24.61 -1.69 -6.41
CA ILE A 186 -24.70 -0.34 -6.98
C ILE A 186 -26.18 0.01 -7.17
N LYS A 187 -26.65 1.02 -6.43
CA LYS A 187 -28.00 1.55 -6.57
C LYS A 187 -27.97 2.73 -7.53
N VAL A 188 -28.65 2.60 -8.67
CA VAL A 188 -28.83 3.69 -9.64
C VAL A 188 -30.15 4.36 -9.37
N ILE A 189 -30.11 5.68 -9.12
CA ILE A 189 -31.26 6.54 -8.83
C ILE A 189 -31.42 7.68 -9.84
#